data_AF-C0ET28-F1
#
_entry.id   AF-C0ET28-F1
#
_cell.length_a   1.000
_cell.length_b   1.000
_cell.length_c   1.000
_cell.angle_alpha   90.00
_cell.angle_beta   90.00
_cell.angle_gamma   90.00
#
_symmetry.space_group_name_H-M   'P 1'
#
loop_
_entity.id
_entity.type
_entity.pdbx_description
1 polymer ?
#
loop_
_entity_poly.entity_id
_entity_poly.type
_entity_poly.pdbx_seq_one_letter_code
_entity_poly.pdbx_strand_id
1 'polypeptide(L)'
;MQKGSNNRNKQRLKVARLHEKVSNQRKDFLHKQSRQITNAYDCVCIEDLDMKAMSRLLNFGESVSDNGWGMFTTFLRYKLEEQGKKLVKVGRFFTSSQTCSVCGYKNAKTKNLAIREWDCPQCGI
;
A
#
# COMPACT_ATOMS: atom_id res chain seq x y z
N MET A 1 -0.47 -10.81 34.99
CA MET A 1 -1.95 -10.77 34.96
C MET A 1 -2.50 -12.18 34.75
N GLN A 2 -3.42 -12.66 35.60
CA GLN A 2 -4.00 -14.01 35.46
C GLN A 2 -5.05 -14.09 34.33
N LYS A 3 -5.10 -15.22 33.63
CA LYS A 3 -6.10 -15.53 32.60
C LYS A 3 -7.49 -15.57 33.26
N GLY A 4 -8.47 -14.88 32.66
CA GLY A 4 -9.84 -14.79 33.19
C GLY A 4 -10.10 -13.66 34.21
N SER A 5 -9.07 -12.97 34.71
CA SER A 5 -9.29 -11.91 35.71
C SER A 5 -10.06 -10.69 35.17
N ASN A 6 -10.86 -10.04 36.02
CA ASN A 6 -11.62 -8.82 35.68
C ASN A 6 -10.70 -7.68 35.19
N ASN A 7 -9.51 -7.55 35.76
CA ASN A 7 -8.52 -6.56 35.32
C ASN A 7 -8.01 -6.85 33.90
N ARG A 8 -7.85 -8.12 33.52
CA ARG A 8 -7.52 -8.50 32.14
C ARG A 8 -8.66 -8.17 31.17
N ASN A 9 -9.92 -8.39 31.58
CA ASN A 9 -11.07 -8.02 30.74
C ASN A 9 -11.12 -6.50 30.48
N LYS A 10 -10.91 -5.68 31.52
CA LYS A 10 -10.82 -4.21 31.40
C LYS A 10 -9.73 -3.78 30.40
N GLN A 11 -8.53 -4.34 30.52
CA GLN A 11 -7.42 -4.03 29.59
C GLN A 11 -7.71 -4.50 28.15
N ARG A 12 -8.31 -5.69 27.98
CA ARG A 12 -8.72 -6.19 26.65
C ARG A 12 -9.67 -5.22 25.94
N LEU A 13 -10.68 -4.69 26.65
CA LEU A 13 -11.62 -3.71 26.10
C LEU A 13 -10.92 -2.40 25.73
N LYS A 14 -9.98 -1.93 26.56
CA LYS A 14 -9.19 -0.73 26.26
C LYS A 14 -8.37 -0.90 24.98
N VAL A 15 -7.68 -2.03 24.84
CA VAL A 15 -6.90 -2.37 23.64
C VAL A 15 -7.81 -2.46 22.41
N ALA A 16 -8.97 -3.12 22.51
CA ALA A 16 -9.94 -3.21 21.41
C ALA A 16 -10.40 -1.83 20.91
N ARG A 17 -10.72 -0.90 21.82
CA ARG A 17 -11.11 0.48 21.45
C ARG A 17 -9.98 1.24 20.74
N LEU A 18 -8.72 1.03 21.15
CA LEU A 18 -7.57 1.64 20.47
C LEU A 18 -7.40 1.08 19.05
N HIS A 19 -7.49 -0.23 18.87
CA HIS A 19 -7.43 -0.84 17.54
C HIS A 19 -8.58 -0.40 16.64
N GLU A 20 -9.80 -0.27 17.17
CA GLU A 20 -10.94 0.27 16.44
C GLU A 20 -10.67 1.71 15.97
N LYS A 21 -10.15 2.57 16.85
CA LYS A 21 -9.79 3.95 16.49
C LYS A 21 -8.74 3.99 15.38
N VAL A 22 -7.68 3.20 15.49
CA VAL A 22 -6.61 3.12 14.46
C VAL A 22 -7.17 2.59 13.14
N SER A 23 -8.03 1.57 13.17
CA SER A 23 -8.69 1.01 11.99
C SER A 23 -9.58 2.06 11.29
N ASN A 24 -10.37 2.81 12.06
CA ASN A 24 -11.23 3.87 11.53
C ASN A 24 -10.43 5.02 10.91
N GLN A 25 -9.33 5.45 11.55
CA GLN A 25 -8.44 6.48 11.00
C GLN A 25 -7.81 6.03 9.68
N ARG A 26 -7.33 4.78 9.62
CA ARG A 26 -6.79 4.19 8.39
C ARG A 26 -7.84 4.14 7.29
N LYS A 27 -9.04 3.67 7.61
CA LYS A 27 -10.16 3.61 6.67
C LYS A 27 -10.50 5.00 6.12
N ASP A 28 -10.66 6.00 6.98
CA ASP A 28 -10.94 7.39 6.60
C ASP A 28 -9.86 7.96 5.67
N PHE A 29 -8.59 7.81 6.04
CA PHE A 29 -7.45 8.23 5.20
C PHE A 29 -7.51 7.59 3.81
N LEU A 30 -7.70 6.28 3.73
CA LEU A 30 -7.74 5.57 2.45
C LEU A 30 -8.97 5.93 1.62
N HIS A 31 -10.13 6.21 2.23
CA HIS A 31 -11.30 6.71 1.51
C HIS A 31 -11.02 8.09 0.88
N LYS A 32 -10.41 9.00 1.64
CA LYS A 32 -10.04 10.34 1.15
C LYS A 32 -9.02 10.26 0.02
N GLN A 33 -7.96 9.48 0.19
CA GLN A 33 -6.91 9.32 -0.82
C GLN A 33 -7.46 8.68 -2.10
N SER A 34 -8.23 7.59 -1.99
CA SER A 34 -8.81 6.96 -3.17
C SER A 34 -9.77 7.90 -3.89
N ARG A 35 -10.61 8.68 -3.18
CA ARG A 35 -11.50 9.66 -3.81
C ARG A 35 -10.74 10.78 -4.50
N GLN A 36 -9.67 11.28 -3.88
CA GLN A 36 -8.81 12.31 -4.48
C GLN A 36 -8.24 11.82 -5.82
N ILE A 37 -7.68 10.61 -5.85
CA ILE A 37 -7.11 10.01 -7.06
C ILE A 37 -8.19 9.77 -8.12
N THR A 38 -9.33 9.16 -7.76
CA THR A 38 -10.40 8.89 -8.73
C THR A 38 -10.99 10.15 -9.32
N ASN A 39 -11.02 11.25 -8.57
CA ASN A 39 -11.50 12.53 -9.09
C ASN A 39 -10.49 13.17 -10.06
N ALA A 40 -9.19 12.98 -9.83
CA ALA A 40 -8.13 13.64 -10.59
C ALA A 40 -7.78 12.93 -11.91
N TYR A 41 -7.97 11.62 -12.00
CA TYR A 41 -7.52 10.82 -13.14
C TYR A 41 -8.63 9.93 -13.71
N ASP A 42 -8.62 9.69 -15.02
CA ASP A 42 -9.57 8.79 -15.70
C ASP A 42 -9.06 7.34 -15.81
N CYS A 43 -7.76 7.16 -15.65
CA CYS A 43 -7.09 5.87 -15.63
C CYS A 43 -6.04 5.85 -14.51
N VAL A 44 -6.05 4.80 -13.70
CA VAL A 44 -5.10 4.60 -12.61
C VAL A 44 -4.40 3.26 -12.81
N CYS A 45 -3.07 3.26 -12.87
CA CYS A 45 -2.26 2.06 -12.95
C CYS A 45 -1.67 1.75 -11.57
N ILE A 46 -1.83 0.52 -11.08
CA ILE A 46 -1.27 0.05 -9.80
C ILE A 46 -0.47 -1.22 -10.01
N GLU A 47 0.57 -1.42 -9.22
CA GLU A 47 1.32 -2.68 -9.20
C GLU A 47 0.53 -3.78 -8.49
N ASP A 48 0.53 -4.99 -9.07
CA ASP A 48 0.02 -6.19 -8.41
C ASP A 48 1.03 -6.70 -7.36
N LEU A 49 0.94 -6.15 -6.15
CA LEU A 49 1.79 -6.55 -5.02
C LEU A 49 1.20 -7.77 -4.30
N ASP A 50 2.05 -8.78 -4.06
CA ASP A 50 1.69 -9.90 -3.19
C ASP A 50 1.87 -9.51 -1.72
N MET A 51 0.84 -8.84 -1.18
CA MET A 51 0.84 -8.37 0.20
C MET A 51 1.00 -9.49 1.23
N LYS A 52 0.53 -10.71 0.90
CA LYS A 52 0.64 -11.87 1.79
C LYS A 52 2.07 -12.40 1.82
N ALA A 53 2.75 -12.44 0.67
CA ALA A 53 4.17 -12.76 0.62
C ALA A 53 4.98 -11.68 1.36
N MET A 54 4.71 -10.40 1.07
CA MET A 54 5.40 -9.27 1.72
C MET A 54 5.22 -9.24 3.24
N SER A 55 4.02 -9.53 3.75
CA SER A 55 3.77 -9.55 5.20
C SER A 55 4.51 -10.67 5.93
N ARG A 56 4.92 -11.71 5.20
CA ARG A 56 5.67 -12.86 5.73
C ARG A 56 7.18 -12.71 5.58
N LEU A 57 7.64 -11.72 4.81
CA LEU A 57 9.05 -11.45 4.57
C LEU A 57 9.62 -10.55 5.68
N LEU A 58 10.68 -11.04 6.32
CA LEU A 58 11.52 -10.30 7.27
C LEU A 58 10.71 -9.66 8.42
N ASN A 59 10.73 -8.32 8.49
CA ASN A 59 10.19 -7.48 9.55
C ASN A 59 9.06 -6.55 9.04
N PHE A 60 8.46 -6.86 7.89
CA PHE A 60 7.45 -6.00 7.25
C PHE A 60 6.01 -6.34 7.61
N GLY A 61 5.75 -7.38 8.41
CA GLY A 61 4.39 -7.83 8.70
C GLY A 61 3.47 -6.74 9.26
N GLU A 62 3.96 -5.96 10.22
CA GLU A 62 3.22 -4.84 10.80
C GLU A 62 3.02 -3.69 9.79
N SER A 63 4.10 -3.21 9.17
CA SER A 63 4.03 -2.09 8.20
C SER A 63 3.21 -2.41 6.96
N VAL A 64 3.24 -3.66 6.49
CA VAL A 64 2.42 -4.17 5.38
C VAL A 64 0.95 -4.26 5.77
N SER A 65 0.66 -4.68 7.01
CA SER A 65 -0.72 -4.70 7.51
C SER A 65 -1.25 -3.28 7.73
N ASP A 66 -0.36 -2.38 8.18
CA ASP A 66 -0.70 -1.01 8.53
C ASP A 66 -0.94 -0.09 7.33
N ASN A 67 -0.29 -0.35 6.20
CA ASN A 67 -0.50 0.44 4.99
C ASN A 67 -1.89 0.27 4.35
N GLY A 68 -2.60 -0.84 4.64
CA GLY A 68 -3.95 -1.08 4.14
C GLY A 68 -4.10 -1.20 2.62
N TRP A 69 -3.07 -1.64 1.88
CA TRP A 69 -3.05 -1.69 0.41
C TRP A 69 -4.24 -2.45 -0.22
N GLY A 70 -4.61 -3.61 0.33
CA GLY A 70 -5.77 -4.37 -0.18
C GLY A 70 -7.10 -3.61 -0.05
N MET A 71 -7.27 -2.88 1.05
CA MET A 71 -8.42 -2.01 1.26
C MET A 71 -8.39 -0.80 0.32
N PHE A 72 -7.22 -0.18 0.17
CA PHE A 72 -7.03 0.95 -0.74
C PHE A 72 -7.32 0.61 -2.20
N THR A 73 -6.81 -0.53 -2.69
CA THR A 73 -7.04 -1.00 -4.06
C THR A 73 -8.51 -1.37 -4.29
N THR A 74 -9.19 -1.92 -3.27
CA THR A 74 -10.65 -2.13 -3.30
C THR A 74 -11.38 -0.80 -3.42
N PHE A 75 -10.92 0.23 -2.69
CA PHE A 75 -11.53 1.56 -2.71
C PHE A 75 -11.35 2.30 -4.03
N LEU A 76 -10.17 2.19 -4.65
CA LEU A 76 -9.92 2.70 -6.00
C LEU A 76 -10.84 2.00 -7.00
N ARG A 77 -10.90 0.66 -6.94
CA ARG A 77 -11.67 -0.15 -7.89
C ARG A 77 -13.13 0.30 -7.96
N TYR A 78 -13.87 0.26 -6.84
CA TYR A 78 -15.30 0.58 -6.91
C TYR A 78 -15.55 2.06 -7.24
N LYS A 79 -14.70 3.00 -6.78
CA LYS A 79 -14.88 4.43 -7.08
C LYS A 79 -14.59 4.76 -8.55
N LEU A 80 -13.63 4.08 -9.17
CA LEU A 80 -13.36 4.21 -10.60
C LEU A 80 -14.50 3.59 -11.40
N GLU A 81 -14.97 2.40 -11.03
CA GLU A 81 -16.13 1.73 -11.64
C GLU A 81 -17.38 2.62 -11.58
N GLU A 82 -17.69 3.24 -10.44
CA GLU A 82 -18.81 4.19 -10.26
C GLU A 82 -18.72 5.40 -11.21
N GLN A 83 -17.51 5.82 -11.59
CA GLN A 83 -17.28 6.96 -12.47
C GLN A 83 -17.07 6.55 -13.94
N GLY A 84 -17.17 5.27 -14.29
CA GLY A 84 -16.88 4.77 -15.64
C GLY A 84 -15.40 4.82 -16.02
N LYS A 85 -14.51 4.89 -15.03
CA LYS A 85 -13.06 5.05 -15.17
C LYS A 85 -12.32 3.72 -15.04
N LYS A 86 -11.03 3.69 -15.41
CA LYS A 86 -10.25 2.45 -15.49
C LYS A 86 -9.24 2.30 -14.36
N LEU A 87 -9.20 1.10 -13.77
CA LEU A 87 -8.10 0.64 -12.91
C LEU A 87 -7.31 -0.45 -13.65
N VAL A 88 -6.02 -0.23 -13.87
CA VAL A 88 -5.13 -1.18 -14.54
C VAL A 88 -4.17 -1.77 -13.52
N LYS A 89 -4.13 -3.10 -13.41
CA LYS A 89 -3.12 -3.80 -12.61
C LYS A 89 -1.93 -4.16 -13.49
N VAL A 90 -0.78 -3.59 -13.19
CA VAL A 90 0.49 -3.91 -13.85
C VAL A 90 1.08 -5.15 -13.19
N GLY A 91 1.53 -6.10 -14.01
CA GLY A 91 2.03 -7.39 -13.53
C GLY A 91 3.23 -7.25 -12.59
N ARG A 92 3.25 -8.07 -11.54
CA ARG A 92 4.27 -8.08 -10.46
C ARG A 92 5.73 -8.22 -10.92
N PHE A 93 5.97 -8.79 -12.09
CA PHE A 93 7.31 -8.98 -12.65
C PHE A 93 7.74 -7.84 -13.59
N PHE A 94 6.88 -6.84 -13.77
CA PHE A 94 7.24 -5.63 -14.49
C PHE A 94 8.27 -4.84 -13.69
N THR A 95 9.38 -4.48 -14.32
CA THR A 95 10.50 -3.80 -13.67
C THR A 95 10.30 -2.29 -13.56
N SER A 96 9.09 -1.83 -13.22
CA SER A 96 8.74 -0.39 -13.10
C SER A 96 9.76 0.39 -12.29
N SER A 97 10.08 -0.09 -11.10
CA SER A 97 11.01 0.55 -10.15
C SER A 97 12.50 0.44 -10.52
N GLN A 98 12.84 -0.36 -11.53
CA GLN A 98 14.20 -0.52 -12.02
C GLN A 98 14.40 0.14 -13.40
N THR A 99 13.32 0.55 -14.07
CA THR A 99 13.37 1.00 -15.47
C THR A 99 13.35 2.52 -15.52
N CYS A 100 14.34 3.13 -16.17
CA CYS A 100 14.32 4.56 -16.47
C CYS A 100 13.11 4.88 -17.35
N SER A 101 12.31 5.87 -16.94
CA SER A 101 11.12 6.31 -17.67
C SER A 101 11.41 6.95 -19.03
N VAL A 102 12.65 7.39 -19.26
CA VAL A 102 13.06 8.10 -20.47
C VAL A 102 13.64 7.14 -21.51
N CYS A 103 14.66 6.37 -21.14
CA CYS A 103 15.42 5.54 -22.09
C CYS A 103 15.20 4.03 -21.92
N GLY A 104 14.49 3.60 -20.88
CA GLY A 104 14.24 2.18 -20.61
C GLY A 104 15.42 1.42 -19.98
N TYR A 105 16.51 2.11 -19.61
CA TYR A 105 17.64 1.48 -18.91
C TYR A 105 17.18 0.81 -17.62
N LYS A 106 17.58 -0.45 -17.42
CA LYS A 106 17.23 -1.25 -16.23
C LYS A 106 18.35 -1.24 -15.21
N ASN A 107 18.17 -0.52 -14.11
CA ASN A 107 19.11 -0.49 -13.00
C ASN A 107 18.71 -1.51 -11.91
N ALA A 108 19.42 -2.62 -11.83
CA ALA A 108 19.17 -3.65 -10.81
C ALA A 108 19.51 -3.19 -9.38
N LYS A 109 20.29 -2.11 -9.20
CA LYS A 109 20.69 -1.62 -7.86
C LYS A 109 19.51 -1.03 -7.08
N THR A 110 18.44 -0.58 -7.75
CA THR A 110 17.25 -0.01 -7.09
C THR A 110 16.47 -1.03 -6.25
N LYS A 111 16.82 -2.32 -6.32
CA LYS A 111 16.32 -3.33 -5.38
C LYS A 111 16.73 -3.05 -3.92
N ASN A 112 17.78 -2.26 -3.70
CA ASN A 112 18.12 -1.78 -2.36
C ASN A 112 17.17 -0.64 -1.96
N LEU A 113 16.27 -0.91 -1.02
CA LEU A 113 15.27 0.04 -0.51
C LEU A 113 15.85 1.31 0.13
N ALA A 114 17.15 1.34 0.43
CA ALA A 114 17.84 2.54 0.88
C ALA A 114 18.03 3.58 -0.24
N ILE A 115 18.05 3.12 -1.50
CA ILE A 115 18.17 3.97 -2.68
C ILE A 115 16.78 4.52 -2.99
N ARG A 116 16.58 5.82 -2.74
CA ARG A 116 15.31 6.53 -3.00
C ARG A 116 15.32 7.27 -4.34
N GLU A 117 16.50 7.69 -4.76
CA GLU A 117 16.75 8.44 -5.99
C GLU A 117 17.98 7.84 -6.67
N TRP A 118 18.00 7.85 -7.99
CA TRP A 118 19.15 7.40 -8.78
C TRP A 118 19.11 8.10 -10.14
N ASP A 119 20.26 8.57 -10.60
CA ASP A 119 20.43 9.09 -11.95
C ASP A 119 20.67 7.94 -12.92
N CYS A 120 20.00 7.97 -14.06
CA CYS A 120 20.20 6.98 -15.11
C CYS A 120 21.61 7.12 -15.70
N PRO A 121 22.44 6.07 -15.69
CA PRO A 121 23.79 6.14 -16.24
C PRO A 121 23.80 6.25 -17.78
N GLN A 122 22.64 6.06 -18.44
CA GLN A 122 22.54 6.12 -19.90
C GLN A 122 22.03 7.48 -20.41
N CYS A 123 21.07 8.12 -19.73
CA CYS A 123 20.52 9.41 -20.16
C CYS A 123 20.74 10.56 -19.17
N GLY A 124 21.32 10.29 -17.98
CA GLY A 124 21.64 11.32 -16.98
C GLY A 124 20.43 11.91 -16.25
N ILE A 125 19.27 11.25 -16.34
CA ILE A 125 18.00 11.62 -15.67
C ILE A 125 17.67 10.61 -14.58
#